data_AF-A0A085WSC6-F1
#
_entry.id   AF-A0A085WSC6-F1
#
_cell.length_a   1.000
_cell.length_b   1.000
_cell.length_c   1.000
_cell.angle_alpha   90.00
_cell.angle_beta   90.00
_cell.angle_gamma   90.00
#
_symmetry.space_group_name_H-M   'P 1'
#
loop_
_entity.id
_entity.type
_entity.pdbx_description
1 polymer ?
#
loop_
_entity_poly.entity_id
_entity_poly.type
_entity_poly.pdbx_seq_one_letter_code
_entity_poly.pdbx_strand_id
1 'polypeptide(L)'
;MRIKTTLLSTTLASLLFATASLAAQEATPDGRQHAAGECRGGKGGKEGKMFHKLARMEHRLDRAVEKGRLTQAQADQFKAEARQLRDEAQAQRQSSGGQLTDAQREQLRQRKQALREKVKAAMKATAPQGV
;
A
#
# COMPACT_ATOMS: atom_id res chain seq x y z
N MET A 1 -27.02 36.87 -6.81
CA MET A 1 -28.17 35.96 -6.68
C MET A 1 -27.73 34.76 -5.87
N ARG A 2 -28.47 34.40 -4.81
CA ARG A 2 -28.17 33.28 -3.91
C ARG A 2 -29.08 32.12 -4.28
N ILE A 3 -28.51 30.97 -4.65
CA ILE A 3 -29.29 29.75 -4.86
C ILE A 3 -28.75 28.70 -3.89
N LYS A 4 -29.58 28.40 -2.88
CA LYS A 4 -29.44 27.26 -1.97
C LYS A 4 -30.33 26.15 -2.51
N THR A 5 -29.80 24.96 -2.71
CA THR A 5 -30.60 23.73 -2.72
C THR A 5 -29.75 22.56 -2.21
N THR A 6 -30.08 22.14 -1.00
CA THR A 6 -29.80 20.84 -0.38
C THR A 6 -30.45 19.71 -1.17
N LEU A 7 -29.85 18.51 -1.23
CA LEU A 7 -30.56 17.23 -1.22
C LEU A 7 -29.57 16.09 -0.90
N LEU A 8 -29.71 15.55 0.31
CA LEU A 8 -29.16 14.28 0.77
C LEU A 8 -29.99 13.16 0.11
N SER A 9 -29.34 12.18 -0.52
CA SER A 9 -29.99 10.91 -0.86
C SER A 9 -29.01 9.75 -0.70
N THR A 10 -29.24 9.00 0.37
CA THR A 10 -28.64 7.71 0.71
C THR A 10 -29.44 6.60 0.02
N THR A 11 -28.79 5.75 -0.77
CA THR A 11 -29.31 4.41 -1.07
C THR A 11 -28.18 3.37 -0.98
N LEU A 12 -28.18 2.63 0.12
CA LEU A 12 -27.43 1.38 0.31
C LEU A 12 -28.24 0.27 -0.36
N ALA A 13 -27.75 -0.28 -1.48
CA ALA A 13 -28.34 -1.45 -2.12
C ALA A 13 -27.46 -2.67 -1.84
N SER A 14 -27.74 -3.36 -0.74
CA SER A 14 -27.18 -4.67 -0.39
C SER A 14 -27.93 -5.76 -1.17
N LEU A 15 -27.30 -6.34 -2.18
CA LEU A 15 -27.76 -7.57 -2.83
C LEU A 15 -26.97 -8.75 -2.26
N LEU A 16 -27.55 -9.38 -1.23
CA LEU A 16 -27.22 -10.73 -0.78
C LEU A 16 -27.93 -11.72 -1.71
N PHE A 17 -27.17 -12.50 -2.48
CA PHE A 17 -27.65 -13.76 -3.02
C PHE A 17 -26.74 -14.88 -2.52
N ALA A 18 -27.32 -15.76 -1.71
CA ALA A 18 -26.70 -16.91 -1.12
C ALA A 18 -26.99 -18.17 -1.94
N THR A 19 -26.12 -19.17 -1.74
CA THR A 19 -26.28 -20.63 -1.93
C THR A 19 -26.39 -21.22 -3.34
N ALA A 20 -25.31 -21.90 -3.76
CA ALA A 20 -25.37 -23.30 -4.19
C ALA A 20 -23.97 -23.93 -4.12
N SER A 21 -23.72 -24.68 -3.04
CA SER A 21 -22.62 -25.64 -2.95
C SER A 21 -23.04 -26.87 -3.74
N LEU A 22 -22.48 -27.07 -4.95
CA LEU A 22 -22.58 -28.35 -5.66
C LEU A 22 -21.20 -29.00 -5.66
N ALA A 23 -21.11 -30.12 -4.95
CA ALA A 23 -19.95 -30.98 -4.88
C ALA A 23 -19.97 -32.03 -6.00
N ALA A 24 -18.76 -32.42 -6.42
CA ALA A 24 -18.35 -33.70 -7.00
C ALA A 24 -18.68 -34.03 -8.46
N GLN A 25 -17.65 -33.97 -9.31
CA GLN A 25 -17.02 -35.10 -10.05
C GLN A 25 -16.05 -34.53 -11.08
N GLU A 26 -14.73 -34.54 -10.83
CA GLU A 26 -13.76 -35.62 -11.07
C GLU A 26 -13.72 -36.13 -12.52
N ALA A 27 -12.70 -35.67 -13.25
CA ALA A 27 -12.11 -36.36 -14.39
C ALA A 27 -10.61 -36.06 -14.40
N THR A 28 -9.81 -36.98 -13.84
CA THR A 28 -8.41 -37.20 -14.25
C THR A 28 -8.41 -38.28 -15.32
N PRO A 29 -7.49 -38.22 -16.28
CA PRO A 29 -6.31 -39.06 -16.10
C PRO A 29 -4.98 -38.36 -16.43
N ASP A 30 -4.03 -38.63 -15.55
CA ASP A 30 -2.66 -39.05 -15.82
C ASP A 30 -1.72 -38.22 -16.73
N GLY A 31 -0.65 -37.74 -16.10
CA GLY A 31 0.63 -38.36 -16.41
C GLY A 31 1.50 -37.72 -17.49
N ARG A 32 2.05 -36.53 -17.22
CA ARG A 32 3.45 -36.26 -17.59
C ARG A 32 4.17 -35.44 -16.53
N GLN A 33 4.86 -36.18 -15.68
CA GLN A 33 5.99 -35.72 -14.90
C GLN A 33 7.05 -35.16 -15.86
N HIS A 34 7.31 -33.86 -15.79
CA HIS A 34 8.61 -33.32 -16.18
C HIS A 34 9.32 -32.86 -14.91
N ALA A 35 10.21 -33.73 -14.49
CA ALA A 35 11.51 -33.48 -13.87
C ALA A 35 11.70 -32.13 -13.17
N ALA A 36 11.97 -32.24 -11.86
CA ALA A 36 12.94 -31.48 -11.11
C ALA A 36 13.78 -30.51 -11.95
N GLY A 37 13.29 -29.28 -12.06
CA GLY A 37 14.11 -28.11 -12.37
C GLY A 37 14.44 -27.43 -11.05
N GLU A 38 15.55 -27.85 -10.42
CA GLU A 38 16.26 -26.99 -9.49
C GLU A 38 16.62 -25.67 -10.19
N CYS A 39 15.77 -24.66 -10.04
CA CYS A 39 16.11 -23.29 -10.34
C CYS A 39 16.46 -22.58 -9.03
N ARG A 40 17.63 -22.96 -8.51
CA ARG A 40 18.69 -22.10 -7.98
C ARG A 40 18.20 -20.82 -7.28
N GLY A 41 18.30 -20.82 -5.96
CA GLY A 41 18.06 -19.70 -5.04
C GLY A 41 18.21 -18.31 -5.69
N GLY A 42 17.07 -17.78 -6.13
CA GLY A 42 16.98 -16.43 -6.65
C GLY A 42 17.19 -15.46 -5.49
N LYS A 43 18.37 -14.82 -5.46
CA LYS A 43 18.70 -13.67 -4.62
C LYS A 43 17.45 -12.88 -4.29
N GLY A 44 17.05 -12.88 -3.02
CA GLY A 44 15.89 -12.16 -2.49
C GLY A 44 15.74 -10.81 -3.17
N GLY A 45 14.79 -10.76 -4.11
CA GLY A 45 14.65 -9.67 -5.07
C GLY A 45 14.51 -8.35 -4.34
N LYS A 46 14.92 -7.26 -4.99
CA LYS A 46 14.77 -5.89 -4.47
C LYS A 46 13.32 -5.58 -4.02
N GLU A 47 12.35 -6.35 -4.48
CA GLU A 47 10.97 -6.37 -4.01
C GLU A 47 10.86 -6.71 -2.51
N GLY A 48 11.44 -7.81 -2.03
CA GLY A 48 11.40 -8.20 -0.61
C GLY A 48 11.98 -7.13 0.33
N LYS A 49 13.03 -6.43 -0.11
CA LYS A 49 13.60 -5.30 0.64
C LYS A 49 12.66 -4.08 0.71
N MET A 50 11.82 -3.89 -0.30
CA MET A 50 10.85 -2.79 -0.33
C MET A 50 9.64 -3.09 0.57
N PHE A 51 9.13 -4.32 0.54
CA PHE A 51 8.08 -4.79 1.45
C PHE A 51 8.51 -4.66 2.92
N HIS A 52 9.74 -5.05 3.26
CA HIS A 52 10.27 -4.86 4.61
C HIS A 52 10.35 -3.39 5.04
N LYS A 53 10.65 -2.47 4.11
CA LYS A 53 10.69 -1.03 4.44
C LYS A 53 9.30 -0.45 4.68
N LEU A 54 8.30 -0.88 3.92
CA LEU A 54 6.92 -0.45 4.11
C LEU A 54 6.38 -0.94 5.44
N ALA A 55 6.53 -2.24 5.75
CA ALA A 55 6.09 -2.83 7.01
C ALA A 55 6.72 -2.13 8.23
N ARG A 56 8.02 -1.80 8.17
CA ARG A 56 8.68 -1.01 9.23
C ARG A 56 8.09 0.40 9.38
N MET A 57 7.67 1.02 8.28
CA MET A 57 7.08 2.35 8.33
C MET A 57 5.65 2.29 8.88
N GLU A 58 4.84 1.33 8.44
CA GLU A 58 3.48 1.08 8.95
C GLU A 58 3.52 0.88 10.46
N HIS A 59 4.39 0.00 10.95
CA HIS A 59 4.57 -0.22 12.39
C HIS A 59 4.98 1.07 13.14
N ARG A 60 5.76 1.97 12.53
CA ARG A 60 6.12 3.25 13.18
C ARG A 60 4.95 4.22 13.24
N LEU A 61 4.08 4.22 12.22
CA LEU A 61 2.85 5.02 12.22
C LEU A 61 1.87 4.47 13.25
N ASP A 62 1.69 3.15 13.33
CA ASP A 62 0.81 2.51 14.31
C ASP A 62 1.27 2.80 15.75
N ARG A 63 2.57 2.66 16.02
CA ARG A 63 3.15 3.04 17.31
C ARG A 63 3.01 4.53 17.63
N ALA A 64 2.91 5.38 16.61
CA ALA A 64 2.68 6.80 16.83
C ALA A 64 1.19 7.10 17.13
N VAL A 65 0.27 6.33 16.55
CA VAL A 65 -1.16 6.38 16.91
C VAL A 65 -1.40 5.88 18.33
N GLU A 66 -0.83 4.72 18.69
CA GLU A 66 -0.91 4.17 20.06
C GLU A 66 -0.41 5.18 21.11
N LYS A 67 0.64 5.94 20.77
CA LYS A 67 1.21 6.97 21.66
C LYS A 67 0.47 8.30 21.61
N GLY A 68 -0.65 8.38 20.88
CA GLY A 68 -1.42 9.61 20.70
C GLY A 68 -0.65 10.72 19.98
N ARG A 69 0.44 10.39 19.26
CA ARG A 69 1.27 11.35 18.50
C ARG A 69 0.82 11.51 17.05
N LEU A 70 -0.12 10.69 16.60
CA LEU A 70 -0.76 10.76 15.30
C LEU A 70 -2.21 10.32 15.48
N THR A 71 -3.13 10.86 14.70
CA THR A 71 -4.49 10.29 14.63
C THR A 71 -4.50 9.07 13.72
N GLN A 72 -5.46 8.16 13.92
CA GLN A 72 -5.66 7.00 13.06
C GLN A 72 -5.82 7.42 11.59
N ALA A 73 -6.63 8.45 11.33
CA ALA A 73 -6.85 9.00 9.98
C ALA A 73 -5.56 9.53 9.34
N GLN A 74 -4.70 10.23 10.10
CA GLN A 74 -3.41 10.71 9.59
C GLN A 74 -2.47 9.55 9.27
N ALA A 75 -2.40 8.55 10.14
CA ALA A 75 -1.59 7.35 9.90
C ALA A 75 -2.06 6.63 8.63
N ASP A 76 -3.36 6.43 8.44
CA ASP A 76 -3.91 5.75 7.27
C ASP A 76 -3.64 6.52 5.97
N GLN A 77 -3.76 7.86 6.00
CA GLN A 77 -3.35 8.71 4.87
C GLN A 77 -1.86 8.54 4.52
N PHE A 78 -0.97 8.52 5.51
CA PHE A 78 0.46 8.34 5.27
C PHE A 78 0.80 6.94 4.77
N LYS A 79 0.09 5.91 5.22
CA LYS A 79 0.23 4.54 4.69
C LYS A 79 -0.21 4.49 3.22
N ALA A 80 -1.33 5.13 2.87
CA ALA A 80 -1.81 5.20 1.51
C ALA A 80 -0.83 5.95 0.59
N GLU A 81 -0.37 7.15 0.98
CA GLU A 81 0.62 7.92 0.20
C GLU A 81 1.92 7.11 -0.01
N ALA A 82 2.39 6.39 1.01
CA ALA A 82 3.59 5.58 0.90
C ALA A 82 3.42 4.37 -0.02
N ARG A 83 2.25 3.71 0.00
CA ARG A 83 1.91 2.60 -0.92
C ARG A 83 1.83 3.09 -2.34
N GLN A 84 1.16 4.21 -2.59
CA GLN A 84 1.10 4.82 -3.92
C GLN A 84 2.51 5.15 -4.44
N LEU A 85 3.36 5.77 -3.62
CA LEU A 85 4.73 6.12 -4.02
C LEU A 85 5.60 4.88 -4.28
N ARG A 86 5.31 3.77 -3.60
CA ARG A 86 5.93 2.47 -3.84
C ARG A 86 5.53 1.93 -5.21
N ASP A 87 4.23 1.92 -5.48
CA ASP A 87 3.65 1.33 -6.69
C ASP A 87 4.06 2.14 -7.92
N GLU A 88 4.04 3.47 -7.85
CA GLU A 88 4.58 4.34 -8.90
C GLU A 88 6.08 4.09 -9.17
N ALA A 89 6.89 3.93 -8.11
CA ALA A 89 8.31 3.64 -8.27
C ALA A 89 8.55 2.25 -8.86
N GLN A 90 7.67 1.29 -8.58
CA GLN A 90 7.72 -0.05 -9.17
C GLN A 90 7.31 -0.01 -10.64
N ALA A 91 6.22 0.69 -10.97
CA ALA A 91 5.76 0.89 -12.34
C ALA A 91 6.83 1.59 -13.19
N GLN A 92 7.45 2.66 -12.68
CA GLN A 92 8.55 3.36 -13.37
C GLN A 92 9.77 2.46 -13.59
N ARG A 93 10.08 1.57 -12.66
CA ARG A 93 11.15 0.58 -12.84
C ARG A 93 10.77 -0.43 -13.90
N GLN A 94 9.55 -0.97 -13.84
CA GLN A 94 9.07 -1.96 -14.81
C GLN A 94 9.03 -1.36 -16.23
N SER A 95 8.59 -0.11 -16.38
CA SER A 95 8.57 0.58 -17.67
C SER A 95 9.97 0.94 -18.20
N SER A 96 10.97 1.02 -17.33
CA SER A 96 12.34 1.46 -17.64
C SER A 96 13.35 0.30 -17.56
N GLY A 97 12.91 -0.94 -17.79
CA GLY A 97 13.79 -2.12 -17.86
C GLY A 97 14.45 -2.51 -16.52
N GLY A 98 13.80 -2.21 -15.40
CA GLY A 98 14.26 -2.52 -14.05
C GLY A 98 15.12 -1.44 -13.39
N GLN A 99 15.37 -0.33 -14.08
CA GLN A 99 16.20 0.79 -13.57
C GLN A 99 15.37 2.07 -13.48
N LEU A 100 15.69 2.96 -12.54
CA LEU A 100 15.11 4.32 -12.53
C LEU A 100 16.15 5.24 -13.14
N THR A 101 15.71 6.15 -14.02
CA THR A 101 16.58 7.24 -14.49
C THR A 101 16.96 8.15 -13.32
N ASP A 102 18.02 8.94 -13.46
CA ASP A 102 18.44 9.84 -12.38
C ASP A 102 17.37 10.87 -12.05
N ALA A 103 16.67 11.40 -13.06
CA ALA A 103 15.54 12.30 -12.88
C ALA A 103 14.39 11.64 -12.10
N GLN A 104 13.99 10.42 -12.46
CA GLN A 104 12.95 9.66 -11.75
C GLN A 104 13.37 9.35 -10.31
N ARG A 105 14.65 9.00 -10.10
CA ARG A 105 15.20 8.73 -8.78
C ARG A 105 15.17 9.98 -7.91
N GLU A 106 15.48 11.14 -8.47
CA GLU A 106 15.46 12.41 -7.77
C GLU A 106 14.03 12.83 -7.41
N GLN A 107 13.09 12.74 -8.36
CA GLN A 107 11.67 12.97 -8.08
C GLN A 107 11.15 12.05 -6.97
N LEU A 108 11.51 10.76 -7.01
CA LEU A 108 11.13 9.81 -5.96
C LEU A 108 11.74 10.17 -4.60
N ARG A 109 12.98 10.67 -4.57
CA ARG A 109 13.64 11.14 -3.34
C ARG A 109 12.92 12.36 -2.76
N GLN A 110 12.63 13.36 -3.59
CA GLN A 110 11.91 14.57 -3.18
C GLN A 110 10.53 14.24 -2.62
N ARG A 111 9.76 13.37 -3.29
CA ARG A 111 8.44 12.92 -2.79
C ARG A 111 8.55 12.18 -1.46
N LYS A 112 9.57 11.34 -1.28
CA LYS A 112 9.82 10.65 0.01
C LYS A 112 10.19 11.62 1.13
N GLN A 113 10.99 12.64 0.83
CA GLN A 113 11.35 13.68 1.79
C GLN A 113 10.12 14.51 2.17
N ALA A 114 9.31 14.93 1.19
CA ALA A 114 8.07 15.65 1.45
C ALA A 114 7.12 14.84 2.35
N LEU A 115 6.90 13.55 2.06
CA LEU A 115 6.10 12.68 2.92
C LEU A 115 6.68 12.59 4.34
N ARG A 116 8.00 12.45 4.46
CA ARG A 116 8.67 12.37 5.76
C ARG A 116 8.49 13.66 6.57
N GLU A 117 8.59 14.82 5.94
CA GLU A 117 8.37 16.10 6.60
C GLU A 117 6.90 16.29 6.98
N LYS A 118 5.93 15.89 6.14
CA LYS A 118 4.51 15.87 6.51
C LYS A 118 4.26 15.01 7.75
N VAL A 119 4.79 13.79 7.77
CA VAL A 119 4.66 12.87 8.92
C VAL A 119 5.28 13.51 10.17
N LYS A 120 6.47 14.08 10.06
CA LYS A 120 7.17 14.74 11.17
C LYS A 120 6.39 15.96 11.68
N ALA A 121 5.83 16.77 10.79
CA ALA A 121 5.01 17.92 11.13
C ALA A 121 3.73 17.49 11.85
N ALA A 122 3.03 16.47 11.35
CA ALA A 122 1.86 15.90 12.02
C ALA A 122 2.23 15.35 13.41
N MET A 123 3.34 14.60 13.51
CA MET A 123 3.84 14.09 14.79
C MET A 123 4.24 15.18 15.80
N LYS A 124 4.62 16.37 15.32
CA LYS A 124 4.94 17.54 16.17
C LYS A 124 3.66 18.29 16.56
N ALA A 125 2.72 18.45 15.64
CA ALA A 125 1.45 19.12 15.88
C ALA A 125 0.57 18.35 16.88
N THR A 126 0.61 17.03 16.84
CA THR A 126 -0.17 16.14 17.72
C THR A 126 0.60 15.76 18.98
N ALA A 127 1.90 16.02 19.08
CA ALA A 127 2.59 15.87 20.35
C ALA A 127 2.00 16.87 21.35
N PRO A 128 1.65 16.45 22.58
CA PRO A 128 1.26 17.40 23.62
C PRO A 128 2.44 18.36 23.79
N GLN A 129 2.24 19.62 23.41
CA GLN A 129 3.20 20.67 23.73
C GLN A 129 3.15 20.75 25.24
N GLY A 130 4.26 20.38 25.88
CA GLY A 130 4.36 20.30 27.34
C GLY A 130 3.77 21.57 27.96
N VAL A 131 2.84 21.33 28.89
CA VAL A 131 2.41 22.30 29.89
C VAL A 131 3.52 22.41 30.93
#